data_AF-A0A1H0W4G0-F1
#
_entry.id   AF-A0A1H0W4G0-F1
#
_cell.length_a   1.000
_cell.length_b   1.000
_cell.length_c   1.000
_cell.angle_alpha   90.00
_cell.angle_beta   90.00
_cell.angle_gamma   90.00
#
_symmetry.space_group_name_H-M   'P 1'
#
loop_
_entity.id
_entity.type
_entity.pdbx_description
1 polymer ?
#
loop_
_entity_poly.entity_id
_entity_poly.type
_entity_poly.pdbx_seq_one_letter_code
_entity_poly.pdbx_strand_id
1 'polypeptide(L)'
;MKVENPVALRFILQDELYLLNTDKAFYEKREIHQPIIEESEPEIKTPAIDTTPQEAKPEVKTPELAFNYLGKNLKNFLILVHYPDQEFIADAHLAALQNILKRKEFELDDVVILNMAQHSEATIGQLADFFKPVKLLLLGQSAIPQGLTSLALNTPKTSGSRTALYSFSFDEMMASVDNKKIFWELMKAL
;
A
#
# COMPACT_ATOMS: atom_id res chain seq x y z
N MET A 1 49.65 12.02 -4.57
CA MET A 1 49.85 10.84 -3.70
C MET A 1 48.52 10.10 -3.63
N LYS A 2 48.50 8.86 -4.13
CA LYS A 2 47.35 7.95 -4.05
C LYS A 2 47.31 7.40 -2.61
N VAL A 3 46.16 7.48 -1.95
CA VAL A 3 45.96 6.82 -0.66
C VAL A 3 45.64 5.35 -0.93
N GLU A 4 46.66 4.51 -0.84
CA GLU A 4 46.62 3.07 -1.18
C GLU A 4 46.23 2.17 0.00
N ASN A 5 45.53 2.69 1.02
CA ASN A 5 45.07 1.86 2.14
C ASN A 5 43.63 2.21 2.58
N PRO A 6 42.62 1.40 2.20
CA PRO A 6 41.23 1.63 2.58
C PRO A 6 40.97 1.43 4.10
N VAL A 7 41.91 0.81 4.83
CA VAL A 7 41.81 0.62 6.29
C VAL A 7 42.02 1.94 7.04
N ALA A 8 42.75 2.90 6.45
CA ALA A 8 43.04 4.19 7.08
C ALA A 8 41.80 5.09 7.22
N LEU A 9 40.77 4.91 6.38
CA LEU A 9 39.50 5.64 6.50
C LEU A 9 38.73 5.30 7.78
N ARG A 10 38.99 4.12 8.35
CA ARG A 10 38.31 3.64 9.56
C ARG A 10 38.77 4.34 10.83
N PHE A 11 39.97 4.94 10.80
CA PHE A 11 40.50 5.76 11.91
C PHE A 11 40.09 7.23 11.82
N ILE A 12 39.68 7.72 10.64
CA ILE A 12 39.29 9.12 10.43
C ILE A 12 37.81 9.34 10.76
N LEU A 13 36.99 8.29 10.72
CA LEU A 13 35.56 8.32 11.03
C LEU A 13 35.25 7.89 12.47
N GLN A 14 35.98 8.42 13.45
CA GLN A 14 35.52 8.40 14.84
C GLN A 14 34.57 9.58 15.06
N ASP A 15 33.44 9.57 14.34
CA ASP A 15 32.35 10.48 14.64
C ASP A 15 31.66 9.94 15.90
N GLU A 16 32.01 10.50 17.05
CA GLU A 16 31.30 10.25 18.30
C GLU A 16 29.87 10.80 18.14
N LEU A 17 28.94 9.91 17.86
CA LEU A 17 27.54 10.24 17.68
C LEU A 17 26.93 10.59 19.05
N TYR A 18 26.90 11.87 19.38
CA TYR A 18 26.25 12.37 20.59
C TYR A 18 24.72 12.29 20.42
N LEU A 19 24.07 11.36 21.14
CA LEU A 19 22.61 11.37 21.25
C LEU A 19 22.15 12.62 22.01
N LEU A 20 21.25 13.38 21.40
CA LEU A 20 20.50 14.43 22.08
C LEU A 20 19.53 13.78 23.09
N ASN A 21 19.29 14.41 24.24
CA ASN A 21 18.43 13.86 25.31
C ASN A 21 17.02 13.44 24.84
N THR A 22 16.53 14.01 23.74
CA THR A 22 15.25 13.66 23.12
C THR A 22 15.24 12.26 22.51
N ASP A 23 16.40 11.72 22.12
CA ASP A 23 16.55 10.42 21.47
C ASP A 23 16.84 9.28 22.48
N LYS A 24 17.13 9.62 23.75
CA LYS A 24 17.43 8.67 24.84
C LYS A 24 16.24 7.76 25.18
N ALA A 25 15.01 8.25 25.00
CA ALA A 25 13.79 7.51 25.33
C ALA A 25 13.54 6.29 24.42
N PHE A 26 14.21 6.19 23.27
CA PHE A 26 14.04 5.06 22.34
C PHE A 26 14.91 3.85 22.69
N TYR A 27 16.01 4.04 23.42
CA TYR A 27 16.93 2.97 23.80
C TYR A 27 16.65 2.38 25.20
N GLU A 28 16.03 3.12 26.11
CA GLU A 28 15.68 2.61 27.45
C GLU A 28 14.60 1.51 27.46
N LYS A 29 13.96 1.21 26.31
CA LYS A 29 13.01 0.09 26.19
C LYS A 29 13.65 -1.23 25.76
N ARG A 30 14.96 -1.27 25.50
CA ARG A 30 15.70 -2.51 25.20
C ARG A 30 16.93 -2.61 26.08
N GLU A 31 16.76 -2.84 27.38
CA GLU A 31 17.74 -3.58 28.20
C GLU A 31 17.24 -3.78 29.65
N ILE A 32 16.68 -4.96 29.90
CA ILE A 32 16.75 -5.65 31.20
C ILE A 32 16.76 -7.14 30.80
N HIS A 33 17.83 -7.93 30.91
CA HIS A 33 18.78 -8.05 32.01
C HIS A 33 20.17 -8.56 31.55
N GLN A 34 21.14 -8.21 32.37
CA GLN A 34 22.58 -8.53 32.39
C GLN A 34 22.87 -9.86 33.18
N PRO A 35 24.12 -10.32 33.41
CA PRO A 35 24.58 -11.69 33.09
C PRO A 35 25.15 -12.55 34.27
N ILE A 36 25.72 -13.72 33.91
CA ILE A 36 26.75 -14.58 34.61
C ILE A 36 26.21 -15.67 35.57
N ILE A 37 26.55 -16.96 35.32
CA ILE A 37 27.33 -17.98 36.15
C ILE A 37 27.46 -19.26 35.27
N GLU A 38 28.62 -19.61 34.68
CA GLU A 38 29.69 -20.53 35.12
C GLU A 38 29.40 -22.06 35.01
N GLU A 39 30.43 -22.75 34.54
CA GLU A 39 30.63 -24.10 34.00
C GLU A 39 30.35 -25.28 34.96
N SER A 40 29.69 -26.36 34.49
CA SER A 40 29.89 -27.77 34.91
C SER A 40 29.19 -28.77 33.97
N GLU A 41 29.97 -29.60 33.26
CA GLU A 41 29.58 -30.96 32.78
C GLU A 41 29.59 -31.94 33.99
N PRO A 42 29.13 -33.22 33.93
CA PRO A 42 28.51 -34.00 32.83
C PRO A 42 27.28 -34.86 33.23
N GLU A 43 26.52 -35.41 32.26
CA GLU A 43 26.16 -36.85 32.14
C GLU A 43 25.02 -37.14 31.11
N ILE A 44 25.45 -37.58 29.91
CA ILE A 44 25.02 -38.76 29.15
C ILE A 44 23.53 -39.19 29.21
N LYS A 45 22.83 -39.13 28.06
CA LYS A 45 22.28 -40.28 27.29
C LYS A 45 21.42 -39.80 26.09
N THR A 46 21.95 -39.92 24.88
CA THR A 46 21.22 -40.11 23.61
C THR A 46 20.44 -41.45 23.65
N PRO A 47 19.46 -41.75 22.76
CA PRO A 47 19.01 -41.02 21.56
C PRO A 47 17.48 -40.98 21.32
N ALA A 48 16.98 -39.96 20.62
CA ALA A 48 15.88 -40.11 19.66
C ALA A 48 15.86 -38.91 18.73
N ILE A 49 16.06 -39.18 17.44
CA ILE A 49 15.92 -38.22 16.35
C ILE A 49 14.43 -38.09 16.09
N ASP A 50 13.84 -36.94 16.36
CA ASP A 50 12.58 -36.52 15.73
C ASP A 50 12.76 -35.07 15.26
N THR A 51 12.96 -34.95 13.95
CA THR A 51 12.92 -33.72 13.19
C THR A 51 11.51 -33.16 13.27
N THR A 52 11.30 -32.07 14.01
CA THR A 52 10.05 -31.29 13.90
C THR A 52 10.33 -29.80 14.17
N PRO A 53 9.60 -28.90 13.49
CA PRO A 53 10.15 -27.68 12.90
C PRO A 53 10.42 -26.51 13.85
N GLN A 54 11.43 -25.76 13.43
CA GLN A 54 11.63 -24.33 13.64
C GLN A 54 10.31 -23.59 13.89
N GLU A 55 10.16 -23.11 15.13
CA GLU A 55 9.12 -22.20 15.58
C GLU A 55 8.87 -21.13 14.52
N ALA A 56 7.72 -21.26 13.84
CA ALA A 56 7.16 -20.21 13.05
C ALA A 56 6.89 -19.04 14.00
N LYS A 57 7.76 -18.03 13.90
CA LYS A 57 7.53 -16.66 14.32
C LYS A 57 6.04 -16.34 14.15
N PRO A 58 5.33 -15.82 15.16
CA PRO A 58 3.93 -15.46 14.98
C PRO A 58 3.86 -14.50 13.79
N GLU A 59 3.32 -14.98 12.68
CA GLU A 59 2.86 -14.15 11.60
C GLU A 59 1.86 -13.23 12.26
N VAL A 60 2.28 -11.98 12.47
CA VAL A 60 1.37 -10.89 12.74
C VAL A 60 0.46 -10.88 11.54
N LYS A 61 -0.68 -11.56 11.67
CA LYS A 61 -1.79 -11.44 10.74
C LYS A 61 -2.14 -9.97 10.78
N THR A 62 -1.59 -9.23 9.82
CA THR A 62 -2.10 -7.92 9.42
C THR A 62 -3.61 -8.07 9.45
N PRO A 63 -4.33 -7.23 10.22
CA PRO A 63 -5.77 -7.40 10.39
C PRO A 63 -6.37 -7.61 9.00
N GLU A 64 -7.12 -8.71 8.85
CA GLU A 64 -7.80 -9.08 7.62
C GLU A 64 -8.85 -7.98 7.36
N LEU A 65 -8.42 -6.86 6.80
CA LEU A 65 -9.27 -5.76 6.42
C LEU A 65 -10.14 -6.27 5.29
N ALA A 66 -11.34 -6.69 5.69
CA ALA A 66 -12.41 -6.99 4.77
C ALA A 66 -12.87 -5.66 4.16
N PHE A 67 -12.36 -5.35 2.97
CA PHE A 67 -12.89 -4.27 2.16
C PHE A 67 -14.19 -4.73 1.53
N ASN A 68 -15.26 -3.93 1.65
CA ASN A 68 -16.47 -4.18 0.88
C ASN A 68 -16.28 -3.56 -0.50
N TYR A 69 -16.12 -4.40 -1.52
CA TYR A 69 -15.89 -3.95 -2.89
C TYR A 69 -16.79 -4.66 -3.89
N LEU A 70 -17.00 -4.00 -5.02
CA LEU A 70 -17.82 -4.49 -6.11
C LEU A 70 -16.93 -4.94 -7.28
N GLY A 71 -17.15 -6.17 -7.76
CA GLY A 71 -16.37 -6.80 -8.84
C GLY A 71 -15.45 -7.94 -8.35
N LYS A 72 -14.67 -8.55 -9.26
CA LYS A 72 -13.83 -9.74 -8.97
C LYS A 72 -12.33 -9.51 -9.13
N ASN A 73 -11.89 -8.29 -9.43
CA ASN A 73 -10.48 -7.93 -9.58
C ASN A 73 -9.70 -8.75 -10.63
N LEU A 74 -10.36 -9.28 -11.68
CA LEU A 74 -9.71 -10.23 -12.60
C LEU A 74 -8.55 -9.59 -13.40
N LYS A 75 -8.60 -8.27 -13.63
CA LYS A 75 -7.56 -7.53 -14.37
C LYS A 75 -6.78 -6.54 -13.51
N ASN A 76 -6.81 -6.71 -12.19
CA ASN A 76 -6.10 -5.85 -11.23
C ASN A 76 -6.38 -4.36 -11.44
N PHE A 77 -7.63 -4.02 -11.73
CA PHE A 77 -8.06 -2.65 -11.97
C PHE A 77 -8.90 -2.18 -10.79
N LEU A 78 -8.30 -1.36 -9.93
CA LEU A 78 -8.93 -0.76 -8.78
C LEU A 78 -9.45 0.65 -9.09
N ILE A 79 -10.71 0.89 -8.78
CA ILE A 79 -11.41 2.15 -8.93
C ILE A 79 -11.84 2.60 -7.53
N LEU A 80 -11.31 3.73 -7.09
CA LEU A 80 -11.63 4.35 -5.82
C LEU A 80 -12.65 5.45 -6.05
N VAL A 81 -13.75 5.36 -5.33
CA VAL A 81 -14.84 6.34 -5.35
C VAL A 81 -15.18 6.77 -3.94
N HIS A 82 -15.89 7.88 -3.78
CA HIS A 82 -16.33 8.37 -2.48
C HIS A 82 -17.80 8.74 -2.53
N TYR A 83 -18.64 7.92 -1.90
CA TYR A 83 -20.07 8.15 -1.75
C TYR A 83 -20.50 7.93 -0.29
N PRO A 84 -20.76 9.00 0.49
CA PRO A 84 -21.12 8.87 1.89
C PRO A 84 -22.49 8.22 2.11
N ASP A 85 -23.43 8.44 1.20
CA ASP A 85 -24.82 7.96 1.31
C ASP A 85 -25.07 6.59 0.64
N GLN A 86 -24.03 5.96 0.06
CA GLN A 86 -24.17 4.72 -0.69
C GLN A 86 -23.14 3.69 -0.24
N GLU A 87 -23.42 2.40 -0.44
CA GLU A 87 -22.48 1.33 -0.12
C GLU A 87 -21.27 1.34 -1.08
N PHE A 88 -21.51 1.42 -2.38
CA PHE A 88 -20.46 1.43 -3.41
C PHE A 88 -20.45 2.71 -4.26
N ILE A 89 -21.47 2.88 -5.09
CA ILE A 89 -21.59 3.96 -6.07
C ILE A 89 -23.08 4.15 -6.40
N ALA A 90 -23.49 5.37 -6.72
CA ALA A 90 -24.86 5.63 -7.18
C ALA A 90 -25.14 4.94 -8.53
N ASP A 91 -26.33 4.36 -8.71
CA ASP A 91 -26.75 3.66 -9.94
C ASP A 91 -26.48 4.42 -11.24
N ALA A 92 -26.79 5.72 -11.26
CA ALA A 92 -26.57 6.57 -12.43
C ALA A 92 -25.09 6.65 -12.83
N HIS A 93 -24.20 6.71 -11.83
CA HIS A 93 -22.75 6.78 -12.03
C HIS A 93 -22.17 5.40 -12.36
N LEU A 94 -22.70 4.34 -11.74
CA LEU A 94 -22.38 2.95 -12.05
C LEU A 94 -22.67 2.66 -13.53
N ALA A 95 -23.87 3.00 -14.02
CA ALA A 95 -24.25 2.80 -15.42
C ALA A 95 -23.32 3.57 -16.39
N ALA A 96 -22.92 4.79 -16.04
CA ALA A 96 -21.96 5.56 -16.81
C ALA A 96 -20.58 4.87 -16.85
N LEU A 97 -20.08 4.42 -15.70
CA LEU A 97 -18.82 3.69 -15.60
C LEU A 97 -18.86 2.38 -16.39
N GLN A 98 -19.92 1.59 -16.26
CA GLN A 98 -20.12 0.35 -17.01
C GLN A 98 -20.10 0.58 -18.52
N ASN A 99 -20.73 1.65 -19.01
CA ASN A 99 -20.69 1.98 -20.44
C ASN A 99 -19.26 2.29 -20.91
N ILE A 100 -18.46 2.93 -20.07
CA ILE A 100 -17.06 3.28 -20.37
C ILE A 100 -16.18 2.02 -20.32
N LEU A 101 -16.38 1.16 -19.33
CA LEU A 101 -15.70 -0.14 -19.22
C LEU A 101 -16.03 -1.03 -20.43
N LYS A 102 -17.30 -1.14 -20.83
CA LYS A 102 -17.73 -1.88 -22.02
C LYS A 102 -17.03 -1.40 -23.29
N ARG A 103 -16.86 -0.08 -23.47
CA ARG A 103 -16.13 0.48 -24.62
C ARG A 103 -14.63 0.15 -24.62
N LYS A 104 -14.07 -0.17 -23.45
CA LYS A 104 -12.68 -0.58 -23.25
C LYS A 104 -12.55 -2.11 -23.13
N GLU A 105 -13.61 -2.87 -23.44
CA GLU A 105 -13.64 -4.34 -23.36
C GLU A 105 -13.33 -4.86 -21.94
N PHE A 106 -13.74 -4.09 -20.93
CA PHE A 106 -13.74 -4.48 -19.52
C PHE A 106 -15.15 -4.76 -19.03
N GLU A 107 -15.27 -5.79 -18.20
CA GLU A 107 -16.51 -6.09 -17.48
C GLU A 107 -16.46 -5.59 -16.04
N LEU A 108 -17.62 -5.55 -15.39
CA LEU A 108 -17.71 -5.18 -13.97
C LEU A 108 -16.91 -6.16 -13.08
N ASP A 109 -16.87 -7.44 -13.45
CA ASP A 109 -16.08 -8.47 -12.77
C ASP A 109 -14.55 -8.25 -12.94
N ASP A 110 -14.10 -7.64 -14.03
CA ASP A 110 -12.67 -7.40 -14.26
C ASP A 110 -12.09 -6.33 -13.33
N VAL A 111 -12.95 -5.43 -12.87
CA VAL A 111 -12.59 -4.27 -12.06
C VAL A 111 -12.96 -4.49 -10.60
N VAL A 112 -12.47 -3.61 -9.75
CA VAL A 112 -12.86 -3.47 -8.35
C VAL A 112 -13.29 -2.04 -8.14
N ILE A 113 -14.49 -1.83 -7.65
CA ILE A 113 -14.98 -0.53 -7.23
C ILE A 113 -15.05 -0.55 -5.71
N LEU A 114 -14.26 0.32 -5.07
CA LEU A 114 -14.23 0.46 -3.63
C LEU A 114 -14.66 1.87 -3.24
N ASN A 115 -15.59 1.93 -2.28
CA ASN A 115 -16.02 3.18 -1.70
C ASN A 115 -15.17 3.57 -0.50
N MET A 116 -14.41 4.65 -0.65
CA MET A 116 -13.55 5.21 0.39
C MET A 116 -14.32 5.91 1.51
N ALA A 117 -15.61 6.21 1.32
CA ALA A 117 -16.43 6.81 2.38
C ALA A 117 -16.61 5.87 3.58
N GLN A 118 -16.69 4.55 3.34
CA GLN A 118 -16.78 3.55 4.42
C GLN A 118 -15.40 3.11 4.94
N HIS A 119 -14.34 3.50 4.23
CA HIS A 119 -12.98 3.04 4.49
C HIS A 119 -12.01 4.24 4.49
N SER A 120 -12.37 5.35 5.13
CA SER A 120 -11.57 6.59 5.11
C SER A 120 -10.23 6.48 5.85
N GLU A 121 -10.10 5.48 6.73
CA GLU A 121 -8.84 5.15 7.43
C GLU A 121 -7.94 4.20 6.60
N ALA A 122 -8.42 3.72 5.45
CA ALA A 122 -7.63 2.84 4.60
C ALA A 122 -6.46 3.60 3.94
N THR A 123 -5.25 3.06 4.14
CA THR A 123 -4.03 3.57 3.52
C THR A 123 -3.84 2.92 2.15
N ILE A 124 -3.25 3.65 1.20
CA ILE A 124 -2.92 3.12 -0.13
C ILE A 124 -2.06 1.83 -0.07
N GLY A 125 -1.19 1.70 0.94
CA GLY A 125 -0.39 0.50 1.16
C GLY A 125 -1.24 -0.76 1.40
N GLN A 126 -2.31 -0.64 2.19
CA GLN A 126 -3.20 -1.79 2.48
C GLN A 126 -4.02 -2.18 1.25
N LEU A 127 -4.52 -1.19 0.51
CA LEU A 127 -5.20 -1.39 -0.77
C LEU A 127 -4.28 -2.04 -1.80
N ALA A 128 -3.04 -1.58 -1.87
CA ALA A 128 -2.04 -2.11 -2.79
C ALA A 128 -1.62 -3.54 -2.44
N ASP A 129 -1.55 -3.88 -1.14
CA ASP A 129 -1.21 -5.23 -0.68
C ASP A 129 -2.34 -6.23 -0.94
N PHE A 130 -3.58 -5.82 -0.64
CA PHE A 130 -4.78 -6.64 -0.79
C PHE A 130 -5.17 -6.84 -2.26
N PHE A 131 -5.32 -5.77 -3.04
CA PHE A 131 -5.82 -5.85 -4.42
C PHE A 131 -4.72 -6.02 -5.48
N LYS A 132 -3.47 -5.68 -5.13
CA LYS A 132 -2.32 -5.64 -6.05
C LYS A 132 -2.66 -4.98 -7.40
N PRO A 133 -3.19 -3.75 -7.40
CA PRO A 133 -3.69 -3.13 -8.61
C PRO A 133 -2.55 -2.79 -9.57
N VAL A 134 -2.73 -3.15 -10.84
CA VAL A 134 -1.91 -2.72 -11.97
C VAL A 134 -2.44 -1.39 -12.49
N LYS A 135 -3.77 -1.22 -12.50
CA LYS A 135 -4.43 0.03 -12.87
C LYS A 135 -5.18 0.57 -11.65
N LEU A 136 -4.95 1.82 -11.33
CA LEU A 136 -5.61 2.52 -10.23
C LEU A 136 -6.28 3.77 -10.80
N LEU A 137 -7.59 3.91 -10.58
CA LEU A 137 -8.37 5.07 -10.93
C LEU A 137 -8.98 5.67 -9.67
N LEU A 138 -8.71 6.94 -9.41
CA LEU A 138 -9.30 7.69 -8.30
C LEU A 138 -10.24 8.74 -8.85
N LEU A 139 -11.49 8.72 -8.37
CA LEU A 139 -12.53 9.63 -8.82
C LEU A 139 -12.92 10.59 -7.70
N GLY A 140 -12.46 11.82 -7.84
CA GLY A 140 -12.68 12.89 -6.87
C GLY A 140 -11.61 12.95 -5.77
N GLN A 141 -11.41 14.15 -5.23
CA GLN A 141 -10.40 14.39 -4.20
C GLN A 141 -10.67 13.58 -2.93
N SER A 142 -11.94 13.37 -2.59
CA SER A 142 -12.36 12.62 -1.40
C SER A 142 -12.11 11.11 -1.51
N ALA A 143 -11.86 10.60 -2.72
CA ALA A 143 -11.53 9.18 -2.93
C ALA A 143 -10.02 8.90 -2.80
N ILE A 144 -9.20 9.90 -2.50
CA ILE A 144 -7.75 9.74 -2.35
C ILE A 144 -7.46 9.10 -0.99
N PRO A 145 -6.90 7.88 -0.95
CA PRO A 145 -6.54 7.21 0.29
C PRO A 145 -5.37 7.90 0.98
N GLN A 146 -5.24 7.66 2.29
CA GLN A 146 -4.13 8.19 3.05
C GLN A 146 -2.79 7.64 2.54
N GLY A 147 -1.76 8.49 2.54
CA GLY A 147 -0.42 8.15 2.05
C GLY A 147 -0.20 8.37 0.55
N LEU A 148 -1.21 8.83 -0.21
CA LEU A 148 -1.08 9.12 -1.64
C LEU A 148 -0.95 10.63 -1.90
N THR A 149 0.27 11.17 -1.81
CA THR A 149 0.51 12.63 -1.78
C THR A 149 0.98 13.25 -3.11
N SER A 150 0.93 12.53 -4.25
CA SER A 150 1.62 12.99 -5.48
C SER A 150 0.91 12.71 -6.82
N LEU A 151 -0.42 12.75 -6.84
CA LEU A 151 -1.19 12.64 -8.09
C LEU A 151 -1.67 14.02 -8.55
N ALA A 152 -1.31 14.38 -9.78
CA ALA A 152 -1.86 15.55 -10.44
C ALA A 152 -3.22 15.21 -11.05
N LEU A 153 -4.16 16.15 -10.93
CA LEU A 153 -5.51 16.01 -11.47
C LEU A 153 -5.46 15.81 -12.99
N ASN A 154 -6.23 14.85 -13.50
CA ASN A 154 -6.32 14.49 -14.91
C ASN A 154 -4.96 14.20 -15.55
N THR A 155 -4.03 13.64 -14.77
CA THR A 155 -2.71 13.27 -15.26
C THR A 155 -2.45 11.81 -14.92
N PRO A 156 -2.40 10.91 -15.92
CA PRO A 156 -1.99 9.53 -15.68
C PRO A 156 -0.52 9.50 -15.25
N LYS A 157 -0.25 8.82 -14.14
CA LYS A 157 1.10 8.61 -13.63
C LYS A 157 1.42 7.13 -13.70
N THR A 158 2.30 6.78 -14.62
CA THR A 158 2.81 5.41 -14.75
C THR A 158 4.10 5.27 -13.95
N SER A 159 4.14 4.29 -13.06
CA SER A 159 5.31 3.97 -12.23
C SER A 159 5.62 2.48 -12.39
N GLY A 160 6.59 2.17 -13.24
CA GLY A 160 6.94 0.78 -13.59
C GLY A 160 5.79 0.10 -14.34
N SER A 161 5.28 -1.00 -13.79
CA SER A 161 4.14 -1.75 -14.35
C SER A 161 2.77 -1.26 -13.87
N ARG A 162 2.71 -0.23 -13.01
CA ARG A 162 1.45 0.27 -12.45
C ARG A 162 1.10 1.64 -13.02
N THR A 163 -0.16 1.84 -13.36
CA THR A 163 -0.70 3.12 -13.83
C THR A 163 -1.70 3.62 -12.81
N ALA A 164 -1.46 4.80 -12.25
CA ALA A 164 -2.39 5.48 -11.36
C ALA A 164 -2.93 6.74 -12.04
N LEU A 165 -4.24 6.95 -11.94
CA LEU A 165 -4.92 8.05 -12.57
C LEU A 165 -5.86 8.71 -11.58
N TYR A 166 -5.72 10.02 -11.42
CA TYR A 166 -6.63 10.82 -10.61
C TYR A 166 -7.49 11.69 -11.53
N SER A 167 -8.81 11.62 -11.39
CA SER A 167 -9.76 12.46 -12.13
C SER A 167 -10.83 13.05 -11.22
N PHE A 168 -11.71 13.85 -11.82
CA PHE A 168 -12.86 14.45 -11.15
C PHE A 168 -13.84 13.41 -10.64
N SER A 169 -14.69 13.84 -9.71
CA SER A 169 -15.81 13.03 -9.23
C SER A 169 -16.85 12.85 -10.33
N PHE A 170 -17.65 11.78 -10.28
CA PHE A 170 -18.71 11.58 -11.29
C PHE A 170 -19.72 12.72 -11.33
N ASP A 171 -20.04 13.34 -10.19
CA ASP A 171 -20.96 14.47 -10.11
C ASP A 171 -20.47 15.65 -10.96
N GLU A 172 -19.21 16.03 -10.78
CA GLU A 172 -18.52 17.09 -11.54
C GLU A 172 -18.39 16.74 -13.03
N MET A 173 -18.17 15.45 -13.35
CA MET A 173 -18.14 14.97 -14.72
C MET A 173 -19.51 15.03 -15.39
N MET A 174 -20.57 14.70 -14.65
CA MET A 174 -21.94 14.69 -15.18
C MET A 174 -22.45 16.11 -15.44
N ALA A 175 -22.00 17.09 -14.65
CA ALA A 175 -22.34 18.50 -14.78
C ALA A 175 -21.69 19.21 -15.99
N SER A 176 -20.62 18.69 -16.58
CA SER A 176 -19.87 19.37 -17.67
C SER A 176 -19.42 18.44 -18.78
N VAL A 177 -19.73 18.79 -20.04
CA VAL A 177 -19.35 17.98 -21.22
C VAL A 177 -17.83 17.89 -21.38
N ASP A 178 -17.09 18.96 -21.07
CA ASP A 178 -15.63 18.99 -21.13
C ASP A 178 -15.00 18.01 -20.14
N ASN A 179 -15.53 17.93 -18.91
CA ASN A 179 -15.06 16.95 -17.93
C ASN A 179 -15.28 15.51 -18.40
N LYS A 180 -16.39 15.20 -19.08
CA LYS A 180 -16.62 13.88 -19.69
C LYS A 180 -15.59 13.57 -20.78
N LYS A 181 -15.23 14.55 -21.61
CA LYS A 181 -14.20 14.39 -22.64
C LYS A 181 -12.83 14.14 -22.00
N ILE A 182 -12.46 14.92 -20.99
CA ILE A 182 -11.22 14.75 -20.24
C ILE A 182 -11.17 13.35 -19.63
N PHE A 183 -12.24 12.91 -18.96
CA PHE A 183 -12.32 11.57 -18.40
C PHE A 183 -12.17 10.47 -19.45
N TRP A 184 -12.79 10.64 -20.60
CA TRP A 184 -12.66 9.68 -21.70
C TRP A 184 -11.22 9.58 -22.22
N GLU A 185 -10.52 10.71 -22.37
CA GLU A 185 -9.09 10.72 -22.74
C GLU A 185 -8.23 10.03 -21.67
N LEU A 186 -8.54 10.24 -20.39
CA LEU A 186 -7.87 9.57 -19.27
C LEU A 186 -8.09 8.06 -19.30
N MET A 187 -9.31 7.61 -19.57
CA MET A 187 -9.64 6.19 -19.71
C MET A 187 -8.97 5.55 -20.93
N LYS A 188 -8.67 6.32 -22.00
CA LYS A 188 -7.88 5.82 -23.12
C LYS A 188 -6.41 5.62 -22.75
N ALA A 189 -5.85 6.51 -21.92
CA ALA A 189 -4.46 6.43 -21.48
C ALA A 189 -4.20 5.29 -20.47
N LEU A 190 -5.26 4.70 -19.92
CA LEU A 190 -5.23 3.57 -18.98
C LEU A 190 -5.29 2.21 -19.70
#